data_AF-A0A1Y2U8Q1-F1
#
_entry.id   AF-A0A1Y2U8Q1-F1
#
_cell.length_a   1.000
_cell.length_b   1.000
_cell.length_c   1.000
_cell.angle_alpha   90.00
_cell.angle_beta   90.00
_cell.angle_gamma   90.00
#
_symmetry.space_group_name_H-M   'P 1'
#
loop_
_entity.id
_entity.type
_entity.pdbx_description
1 polymer ?
#
loop_
_entity_poly.entity_id
_entity_poly.type
_entity_poly.pdbx_seq_one_letter_code
_entity_poly.pdbx_strand_id
1 'polypeptide(L)'
;IIDKISHTAYTIISHPPVFITPDLLEKYVDVQSRLSRPETLPRVFQMYASKPMPREIGGSISYTKQNPNKVANAIDPKVIGKALDTAIEARNLDAAVGIIENGYATKAFIRNKLLRQGLLPTGTFAATPMAAYVLATNFSDFQSAMDSATATNVAFAGILAYVGFTASIGIVALTTANDQMKRVTWAPGIPLRMRWIREEERAALDKIACAWGFREKWRQGEEEGADWDALREYIGHKGMVLDRTELMEGMD
;
A
#
# COMPACT_ATOMS: atom_id res chain seq x y z
N ILE A 1 -9.32 -14.24 31.09
CA ILE A 1 -8.01 -13.57 31.30
C ILE A 1 -7.59 -12.82 30.04
N ILE A 2 -7.66 -13.46 28.87
CA ILE A 2 -7.39 -12.86 27.55
C ILE A 2 -8.09 -11.50 27.36
N ASP A 3 -9.40 -11.43 27.61
CA ASP A 3 -10.16 -10.19 27.40
C ASP A 3 -9.72 -9.06 28.35
N LYS A 4 -9.34 -9.40 29.59
CA LYS A 4 -8.79 -8.43 30.54
C LYS A 4 -7.47 -7.87 30.03
N ILE A 5 -6.57 -8.71 29.52
CA ILE A 5 -5.28 -8.28 28.98
C ILE A 5 -5.48 -7.39 27.75
N SER A 6 -6.34 -7.80 26.82
CA SER A 6 -6.66 -7.02 25.62
C SER A 6 -7.26 -5.65 25.97
N HIS A 7 -8.22 -5.62 26.91
CA HIS A 7 -8.83 -4.39 27.40
C HIS A 7 -7.84 -3.50 28.15
N THR A 8 -6.98 -4.06 29.00
CA THR A 8 -5.93 -3.30 29.68
C THR A 8 -4.94 -2.70 28.67
N ALA A 9 -4.53 -3.46 27.65
CA ALA A 9 -3.67 -2.93 26.59
C ALA A 9 -4.34 -1.78 25.82
N TYR A 10 -5.63 -1.93 25.49
CA TYR A 10 -6.41 -0.89 24.81
C TYR A 10 -6.59 0.38 25.68
N THR A 11 -6.86 0.22 26.97
CA THR A 11 -7.01 1.36 27.90
C THR A 11 -5.70 2.13 28.09
N ILE A 12 -4.55 1.43 28.15
CA ILE A 12 -3.23 2.07 28.20
C ILE A 12 -2.99 2.91 26.95
N ILE A 13 -3.27 2.36 25.75
CA ILE A 13 -3.02 3.08 24.50
C ILE A 13 -4.02 4.21 24.26
N SER A 14 -5.26 4.06 24.69
CA SER A 14 -6.26 5.12 24.55
C SER A 14 -6.06 6.26 25.55
N HIS A 15 -5.29 6.06 26.63
CA HIS A 15 -5.05 7.05 27.66
C HIS A 15 -4.45 8.36 27.09
N PRO A 16 -5.04 9.56 27.34
CA PRO A 16 -4.65 10.81 26.67
C PRO A 16 -3.15 11.18 26.66
N PRO A 17 -2.38 11.08 27.76
CA PRO A 17 -0.96 11.43 27.78
C PRO A 17 -0.04 10.42 27.08
N VAL A 18 -0.54 9.25 26.65
CA VAL A 18 0.30 8.25 25.98
C VAL A 18 0.40 8.59 24.50
N PHE A 19 1.59 8.97 24.03
CA PHE A 19 1.85 9.15 22.60
C PHE A 19 2.08 7.78 21.92
N ILE A 20 1.37 7.52 20.82
CA ILE A 20 1.50 6.26 20.08
C ILE A 20 2.66 6.39 19.09
N THR A 21 3.80 5.80 19.44
CA THR A 21 4.95 5.67 18.54
C THR A 21 4.77 4.45 17.60
N PRO A 22 5.48 4.39 16.46
CA PRO A 22 5.45 3.22 15.57
C PRO A 22 5.75 1.91 16.28
N ASP A 23 6.79 1.89 17.11
CA ASP A 23 7.20 0.70 17.88
C ASP A 23 6.14 0.28 18.90
N LEU A 24 5.44 1.24 19.51
CA LEU A 24 4.36 0.95 20.44
C LEU A 24 3.14 0.36 19.71
N LEU A 25 2.84 0.88 18.51
CA LEU A 25 1.78 0.36 17.65
C LEU A 25 2.09 -1.08 17.21
N GLU A 26 3.32 -1.36 16.80
CA GLU A 26 3.76 -2.72 16.43
C GLU A 26 3.61 -3.69 17.61
N LYS A 27 4.12 -3.33 18.79
CA LYS A 27 3.95 -4.15 20.00
C LYS A 27 2.50 -4.39 20.36
N TYR A 28 1.63 -3.40 20.15
CA TYR A 28 0.19 -3.58 20.38
C TYR A 28 -0.44 -4.58 19.42
N VAL A 29 -0.15 -4.45 18.13
CA VAL A 29 -0.61 -5.40 17.10
C VAL A 29 -0.09 -6.80 17.43
N ASP A 30 1.16 -6.91 17.88
CA ASP A 30 1.75 -8.18 18.30
C ASP A 30 1.01 -8.81 19.49
N VAL A 31 0.67 -8.02 20.51
CA VAL A 31 -0.12 -8.51 21.65
C VAL A 31 -1.51 -8.95 21.17
N GLN A 32 -2.21 -8.13 20.41
CA GLN A 32 -3.56 -8.47 19.93
C GLN A 32 -3.56 -9.65 18.96
N SER A 33 -2.49 -9.81 18.18
CA SER A 33 -2.30 -10.96 17.28
C SER A 33 -2.23 -12.28 18.05
N ARG A 34 -1.48 -12.30 19.16
CA ARG A 34 -1.34 -13.48 20.02
C ARG A 34 -2.61 -13.79 20.81
N LEU A 35 -3.43 -12.77 21.05
CA LEU A 35 -4.71 -12.91 21.74
C LEU A 35 -5.88 -13.20 20.78
N SER A 36 -5.65 -13.15 19.46
CA SER A 36 -6.67 -13.31 18.42
C SER A 36 -7.87 -12.35 18.59
N ARG A 37 -7.61 -11.11 19.02
CA ARG A 37 -8.64 -10.08 19.26
C ARG A 37 -8.47 -8.88 18.32
N PRO A 38 -9.01 -8.92 17.09
CA PRO A 38 -8.81 -7.87 16.10
C PRO A 38 -9.74 -6.66 16.27
N GLU A 39 -10.82 -6.76 17.04
CA GLU A 39 -11.91 -5.76 17.15
C GLU A 39 -11.41 -4.33 17.46
N THR A 40 -10.34 -4.22 18.24
CA THR A 40 -9.79 -2.91 18.65
C THR A 40 -8.77 -2.34 17.67
N LEU A 41 -8.25 -3.14 16.73
CA LEU A 41 -7.18 -2.75 15.81
C LEU A 41 -7.57 -1.58 14.89
N PRO A 42 -8.75 -1.58 14.22
CA PRO A 42 -9.16 -0.44 13.39
C PRO A 42 -9.16 0.88 14.16
N ARG A 43 -9.69 0.84 15.40
CA ARG A 43 -9.79 2.03 16.24
C ARG A 43 -8.43 2.54 16.67
N VAL A 44 -7.49 1.65 17.02
CA VAL A 44 -6.12 2.05 17.36
C VAL A 44 -5.38 2.63 16.15
N PHE A 45 -5.60 2.11 14.95
CA PHE A 45 -5.01 2.68 13.73
C PHE A 45 -5.53 4.10 13.47
N GLN A 46 -6.83 4.33 13.66
CA GLN A 46 -7.41 5.66 13.60
C GLN A 46 -6.83 6.61 14.67
N MET A 47 -6.64 6.12 15.90
CA MET A 47 -6.03 6.89 16.99
C MET A 47 -4.56 7.22 16.69
N TYR A 48 -3.78 6.30 16.13
CA TYR A 48 -2.39 6.56 15.75
C TYR A 48 -2.24 7.79 14.83
N ALA A 49 -3.17 7.97 13.90
CA ALA A 49 -3.13 9.11 12.97
C ALA A 49 -3.67 10.42 13.58
N SER A 50 -4.65 10.34 14.48
CA SER A 50 -5.47 11.50 14.92
C SER A 50 -5.25 11.94 16.36
N LYS A 51 -4.63 11.12 17.21
CA LYS A 51 -4.50 11.38 18.64
C LYS A 51 -3.65 12.64 18.90
N PRO A 52 -4.11 13.58 19.74
CA PRO A 52 -3.33 14.76 20.08
C PRO A 52 -2.00 14.40 20.75
N MET A 53 -0.94 15.08 20.36
CA MET A 53 0.38 14.87 20.95
C MET A 53 0.51 15.70 22.24
N PRO A 54 0.80 15.10 23.39
CA PRO A 54 1.11 15.85 24.60
C PRO A 54 2.45 16.59 24.40
N ARG A 55 2.45 17.88 24.73
CA ARG A 55 3.65 18.73 24.79
C ARG A 55 3.68 19.41 26.14
N GLU A 56 4.82 19.34 26.80
CA GLU A 56 5.04 20.09 28.02
C GLU A 56 5.39 21.54 27.65
N ILE A 57 4.54 22.47 28.09
CA ILE A 57 4.75 23.91 27.90
C ILE A 57 4.67 24.55 29.29
N GLY A 58 5.80 25.02 29.80
CA GLY A 58 5.89 25.76 31.06
C GLY A 58 5.36 25.00 32.28
N GLY A 59 5.57 23.68 32.35
CA GLY A 59 5.09 22.83 33.46
C GLY A 59 3.61 22.41 33.37
N SER A 60 2.93 22.73 32.26
CA SER A 60 1.57 22.25 31.95
C SER A 60 1.57 21.34 30.72
N ILE A 61 0.77 20.27 30.74
CA ILE A 61 0.61 19.37 29.58
C ILE A 61 -0.41 19.99 28.63
N SER A 62 0.07 20.49 27.49
CA SER A 62 -0.76 21.01 26.41
C SER A 62 -0.86 19.97 25.28
N TYR A 63 -2.04 19.81 24.69
CA TYR A 63 -2.27 18.82 23.64
C TYR A 63 -2.30 19.50 22.27
N THR A 64 -1.36 19.13 21.41
CA THR A 64 -1.31 19.65 20.03
C THR A 64 -2.05 18.70 19.08
N LYS A 65 -3.00 19.21 18.31
CA LYS A 65 -3.74 18.43 17.31
C LYS A 65 -2.79 17.91 16.23
N GLN A 66 -2.82 16.61 15.97
CA GLN A 66 -2.05 16.00 14.90
C GLN A 66 -2.78 16.09 13.55
N ASN A 67 -2.02 16.12 12.46
CA ASN A 67 -2.56 16.04 11.11
C ASN A 67 -2.55 14.57 10.65
N PRO A 68 -3.72 13.92 10.49
CA PRO A 68 -3.80 12.51 10.08
C PRO A 68 -3.22 12.23 8.70
N ASN A 69 -3.07 13.26 7.86
CA ASN A 69 -2.58 13.12 6.49
C ASN A 69 -1.06 13.27 6.35
N LYS A 70 -0.33 13.41 7.46
CA LYS A 70 1.13 13.56 7.44
C LYS A 70 1.80 12.23 7.12
N VAL A 71 2.83 12.25 6.27
CA VAL A 71 3.60 11.04 5.86
C VAL A 71 4.18 10.29 7.07
N ALA A 72 4.62 11.02 8.10
CA ALA A 72 5.16 10.43 9.32
C ALA A 72 4.14 9.58 10.12
N ASN A 73 2.84 9.80 9.88
CA ASN A 73 1.76 9.05 10.53
C ASN A 73 1.31 7.86 9.66
N ALA A 74 2.04 7.52 8.59
CA ALA A 74 1.78 6.31 7.84
C ALA A 74 2.19 5.07 8.66
N ILE A 75 1.31 4.07 8.68
CA ILE A 75 1.58 2.79 9.33
C ILE A 75 2.42 1.92 8.39
N ASP A 76 3.34 1.14 8.94
CA ASP A 76 4.16 0.22 8.15
C ASP A 76 3.29 -0.89 7.52
N PRO A 77 3.43 -1.19 6.21
CA PRO A 77 2.72 -2.28 5.55
C PRO A 77 2.81 -3.62 6.28
N LYS A 78 3.95 -3.93 6.93
CA LYS A 78 4.13 -5.19 7.67
C LYS A 78 3.20 -5.27 8.88
N VAL A 79 3.04 -4.16 9.60
CA VAL A 79 2.16 -4.06 10.77
C VAL A 79 0.69 -4.16 10.34
N ILE A 80 0.32 -3.51 9.24
CA ILE A 80 -1.03 -3.62 8.66
C ILE A 80 -1.31 -5.06 8.21
N GLY A 81 -0.37 -5.70 7.52
CA GLY A 81 -0.50 -7.09 7.07
C GLY A 81 -0.70 -8.06 8.23
N LYS A 82 0.08 -7.92 9.31
CA LYS A 82 -0.08 -8.74 10.52
C LYS A 82 -1.44 -8.51 11.18
N ALA A 83 -1.89 -7.26 11.30
CA ALA A 83 -3.21 -6.94 11.83
C ALA A 83 -4.33 -7.56 10.96
N LEU A 84 -4.21 -7.48 9.63
CA LEU A 84 -5.16 -8.06 8.70
C LEU A 84 -5.24 -9.58 8.85
N ASP A 85 -4.10 -10.26 8.98
CA ASP A 85 -4.04 -11.71 9.13
C ASP A 85 -4.74 -12.16 10.40
N THR A 86 -4.57 -11.40 11.49
CA THR A 86 -5.26 -11.68 12.75
C THR A 86 -6.77 -11.50 12.66
N ALA A 87 -7.24 -10.53 11.85
CA ALA A 87 -8.66 -10.33 11.61
C ALA A 87 -9.26 -11.44 10.74
N ILE A 88 -8.51 -11.90 9.74
CA ILE A 88 -8.88 -13.04 8.89
C ILE A 88 -8.95 -14.32 9.73
N GLU A 89 -7.95 -14.60 10.56
CA GLU A 89 -7.91 -15.78 11.44
C GLU A 89 -9.06 -15.80 12.44
N ALA A 90 -9.38 -14.63 13.02
CA ALA A 90 -10.51 -14.47 13.94
C ALA A 90 -11.88 -14.44 13.23
N ARG A 91 -11.92 -14.53 11.90
CA ARG A 91 -13.12 -14.42 11.07
C ARG A 91 -13.98 -13.21 11.45
N ASN A 92 -13.36 -12.03 11.51
CA ASN A 92 -14.05 -10.77 11.74
C ASN A 92 -13.87 -9.84 10.53
N LEU A 93 -14.89 -9.80 9.67
CA LEU A 93 -14.86 -9.05 8.41
C LEU A 93 -14.85 -7.54 8.66
N ASP A 94 -15.66 -7.06 9.62
CA ASP A 94 -15.74 -5.63 9.98
C ASP A 94 -14.38 -5.11 10.45
N ALA A 95 -13.69 -5.87 11.31
CA ALA A 95 -12.33 -5.52 11.74
C ALA A 95 -11.34 -5.54 10.58
N ALA A 96 -11.43 -6.51 9.66
CA ALA A 96 -10.54 -6.61 8.50
C ALA A 96 -10.71 -5.42 7.54
N VAL A 97 -11.95 -5.03 7.22
CA VAL A 97 -12.27 -3.86 6.40
C VAL A 97 -11.82 -2.59 7.11
N GLY A 98 -12.11 -2.44 8.40
CA GLY A 98 -11.69 -1.29 9.20
C GLY A 98 -10.17 -1.12 9.27
N ILE A 99 -9.40 -2.21 9.27
CA ILE A 99 -7.92 -2.19 9.18
C ILE A 99 -7.46 -1.66 7.82
N ILE A 100 -8.11 -2.08 6.72
CA ILE A 100 -7.78 -1.59 5.37
C ILE A 100 -8.06 -0.09 5.27
N GLU A 101 -9.19 0.38 5.81
CA GLU A 101 -9.57 1.79 5.77
C GLU A 101 -8.63 2.69 6.55
N ASN A 102 -8.29 2.28 7.77
CA ASN A 102 -7.42 3.05 8.65
C ASN A 102 -5.92 2.78 8.41
N GLY A 103 -5.59 1.85 7.51
CA GLY A 103 -4.23 1.53 7.07
C GLY A 103 -3.98 1.97 5.64
N TYR A 104 -4.24 1.07 4.69
CA TYR A 104 -3.90 1.23 3.27
C TYR A 104 -4.65 2.37 2.57
N ALA A 105 -5.92 2.63 2.93
CA ALA A 105 -6.72 3.67 2.29
C ALA A 105 -6.40 5.09 2.79
N THR A 106 -5.53 5.24 3.79
CA THR A 106 -5.24 6.57 4.38
C THR A 106 -4.39 7.43 3.44
N LYS A 107 -4.65 8.75 3.44
CA LYS A 107 -3.83 9.71 2.67
C LYS A 107 -2.37 9.72 3.11
N ALA A 108 -2.10 9.44 4.39
CA ALA A 108 -0.74 9.31 4.92
C ALA A 108 0.00 8.14 4.25
N PHE A 109 -0.64 6.97 4.16
CA PHE A 109 -0.08 5.80 3.50
C PHE A 109 0.21 6.06 2.01
N ILE A 110 -0.75 6.62 1.28
CA ILE A 110 -0.58 6.95 -0.14
C ILE A 110 0.61 7.89 -0.37
N ARG A 111 0.75 8.94 0.46
CA ARG A 111 1.87 9.88 0.35
C ARG A 111 3.20 9.22 0.72
N ASN A 112 3.22 8.35 1.73
CA ASN A 112 4.41 7.58 2.09
C ASN A 112 4.81 6.61 0.97
N LYS A 113 3.84 5.97 0.31
CA LYS A 113 4.07 5.12 -0.85
C LYS A 113 4.70 5.91 -2.00
N LEU A 114 4.12 7.06 -2.35
CA LEU A 114 4.67 7.95 -3.38
C LEU A 114 6.11 8.36 -3.06
N LEU A 115 6.41 8.65 -1.79
CA LEU A 115 7.75 9.02 -1.37
C LEU A 115 8.72 7.82 -1.37
N ARG A 116 8.34 6.66 -0.84
CA ARG A 116 9.25 5.50 -0.75
C ARG A 116 9.45 4.78 -2.09
N GLN A 117 8.36 4.51 -2.80
CA GLN A 117 8.39 3.76 -4.05
C GLN A 117 8.58 4.65 -5.27
N GLY A 118 8.21 5.93 -5.21
CA GLY A 118 8.41 6.88 -6.30
C GLY A 118 9.80 7.53 -6.31
N LEU A 119 10.44 7.70 -5.16
CA LEU A 119 11.73 8.42 -5.08
C LEU A 119 12.85 7.71 -5.83
N LEU A 120 12.92 6.38 -5.74
CA LEU A 120 13.98 5.60 -6.40
C LEU A 120 13.89 5.71 -7.93
N PRO A 121 12.75 5.37 -8.58
CA PRO A 121 12.61 5.49 -10.03
C PRO A 121 12.76 6.93 -10.53
N THR A 122 12.18 7.91 -9.83
CA THR A 122 12.26 9.32 -10.23
C THR A 122 13.67 9.87 -10.08
N GLY A 123 14.37 9.51 -9.00
CA GLY A 123 15.77 9.86 -8.78
C GLY A 123 16.68 9.28 -9.85
N THR A 124 16.51 8.00 -10.19
CA THR A 124 17.29 7.36 -11.26
C THR A 124 17.03 8.00 -12.62
N PHE A 125 15.78 8.35 -12.92
CA PHE A 125 15.42 9.00 -14.17
C PHE A 125 16.02 10.42 -14.27
N ALA A 126 15.99 11.18 -13.18
CA ALA A 126 16.59 12.51 -13.12
C ALA A 126 18.12 12.50 -13.27
N ALA A 127 18.79 11.46 -12.76
CA ALA A 127 20.25 11.29 -12.89
C ALA A 127 20.68 10.73 -14.27
N THR A 128 19.74 10.21 -15.07
CA THR A 128 20.02 9.53 -16.34
C THR A 128 20.77 10.42 -17.35
N PRO A 129 20.41 11.70 -17.59
CA PRO A 129 21.15 12.55 -18.53
C PRO A 129 22.61 12.77 -18.13
N MET A 130 22.89 12.92 -16.83
CA MET A 130 24.27 13.07 -16.36
C MET A 130 25.09 11.79 -16.61
N ALA A 131 24.52 10.63 -16.29
CA ALA A 131 25.16 9.34 -16.55
C ALA A 131 25.38 9.10 -18.05
N ALA A 132 24.37 9.39 -18.88
CA ALA A 132 24.44 9.26 -20.33
C ALA A 132 25.54 10.15 -20.94
N TYR A 133 25.72 11.38 -20.44
CA TYR A 133 26.76 12.29 -20.91
C TYR A 133 28.17 11.77 -20.59
N VAL A 134 28.37 11.29 -19.37
CA VAL A 134 29.66 10.70 -18.96
C VAL A 134 29.98 9.45 -19.81
N LEU A 135 29.00 8.57 -20.02
CA LEU A 135 29.16 7.39 -20.86
C LEU A 135 29.47 7.76 -22.32
N ALA A 136 28.76 8.75 -22.86
CA ALA A 136 28.99 9.24 -24.23
C ALA A 136 30.37 9.86 -24.41
N THR A 137 30.88 10.58 -23.40
CA THR A 137 32.21 11.19 -23.43
C THR A 137 33.31 10.13 -23.39
N ASN A 138 33.17 9.08 -22.57
CA ASN A 138 34.13 7.98 -22.59
C ASN A 138 34.06 7.19 -23.90
N PHE A 139 32.89 7.12 -24.54
CA PHE A 139 32.73 6.41 -25.81
C PHE A 139 33.35 7.16 -27.00
N SER A 140 33.38 8.49 -26.98
CA SER A 140 33.99 9.27 -28.06
C SER A 140 35.49 9.03 -28.19
N ASP A 141 36.19 8.74 -27.09
CA ASP A 141 37.63 8.45 -27.10
C ASP A 141 38.00 7.16 -27.84
N PHE A 142 37.06 6.21 -27.97
CA PHE A 142 37.28 4.94 -28.67
C PHE A 142 36.95 5.01 -30.16
N GLN A 143 36.43 6.14 -30.64
CA GLN A 143 35.93 6.29 -32.00
C GLN A 143 36.80 7.28 -32.78
N SER A 144 37.23 6.90 -33.99
CA SER A 144 38.17 7.70 -34.80
C SER A 144 37.56 8.28 -36.08
N ALA A 145 36.27 8.05 -36.33
CA ALA A 145 35.61 8.42 -37.59
C ALA A 145 34.88 9.77 -37.54
N MET A 146 34.76 10.40 -36.36
CA MET A 146 34.08 11.69 -36.16
C MET A 146 34.85 12.53 -35.15
N ASP A 147 34.61 13.84 -35.16
CA ASP A 147 35.12 14.73 -34.11
C ASP A 147 34.48 14.40 -32.75
N SER A 148 35.27 14.51 -31.68
CA SER A 148 34.88 14.05 -30.33
C SER A 148 33.59 14.72 -29.83
N ALA A 149 33.38 16.01 -30.16
CA ALA A 149 32.15 16.72 -29.81
C ALA A 149 30.92 16.15 -30.55
N THR A 150 31.08 15.81 -31.83
CA THR A 150 30.00 15.23 -32.64
C THR A 150 29.68 13.80 -32.20
N ALA A 151 30.72 13.00 -31.94
CA ALA A 151 30.57 11.63 -31.44
C ALA A 151 29.85 11.58 -30.09
N THR A 152 30.20 12.48 -29.16
CA THR A 152 29.57 12.58 -27.84
C THR A 152 28.09 12.93 -27.96
N ASN A 153 27.73 13.92 -28.78
CA ASN A 153 26.33 14.33 -28.97
C ASN A 153 25.46 13.23 -29.58
N VAL A 154 25.99 12.52 -30.58
CA VAL A 154 25.28 11.40 -31.24
C VAL A 154 25.10 10.23 -30.27
N ALA A 155 26.15 9.85 -29.55
CA ALA A 155 26.08 8.78 -28.55
C ALA A 155 25.13 9.13 -27.40
N PHE A 156 25.20 10.36 -26.88
CA PHE A 156 24.31 10.86 -25.85
C PHE A 156 22.84 10.82 -26.28
N ALA A 157 22.54 11.31 -27.48
CA ALA A 157 21.19 11.28 -28.04
C ALA A 157 20.68 9.83 -28.22
N GLY A 158 21.54 8.92 -28.70
CA GLY A 158 21.22 7.51 -28.84
C GLY A 158 20.91 6.82 -27.50
N ILE A 159 21.75 7.05 -26.48
CA ILE A 159 21.55 6.52 -25.13
C ILE A 159 20.23 7.04 -24.54
N LEU A 160 19.99 8.35 -24.62
CA LEU A 160 18.76 8.94 -24.09
C LEU A 160 17.51 8.44 -24.81
N ALA A 161 17.56 8.29 -26.13
CA ALA A 161 16.45 7.75 -26.90
C ALA A 161 16.14 6.30 -26.48
N TYR A 162 17.17 5.46 -26.34
CA TYR A 162 17.01 4.07 -25.91
C TYR A 162 16.45 3.97 -24.49
N VAL A 163 17.01 4.73 -23.54
CA VAL A 163 16.55 4.72 -22.14
C VAL A 163 15.14 5.28 -22.03
N GLY A 164 14.82 6.38 -22.73
CA GLY A 164 13.48 6.96 -22.74
C GLY A 164 12.42 5.98 -23.27
N PHE A 165 12.72 5.31 -24.39
CA PHE A 165 11.82 4.32 -24.98
C PHE A 165 11.62 3.10 -24.06
N THR A 166 12.71 2.48 -23.59
CA THR A 166 12.64 1.32 -22.69
C THR A 166 11.96 1.65 -21.36
N ALA A 167 12.21 2.83 -20.78
CA ALA A 167 11.55 3.28 -19.57
C ALA A 167 10.03 3.45 -19.77
N SER A 168 9.60 3.98 -20.93
CA SER A 168 8.17 4.12 -21.24
C SER A 168 7.45 2.77 -21.30
N ILE A 169 8.06 1.77 -21.95
CA ILE A 169 7.53 0.40 -21.99
C ILE A 169 7.50 -0.20 -20.58
N GLY A 170 8.55 0.02 -19.79
CA GLY A 170 8.62 -0.46 -18.41
C GLY A 170 7.50 0.10 -17.52
N ILE A 171 7.16 1.39 -17.67
CA ILE A 171 6.04 2.00 -16.95
C ILE A 171 4.71 1.37 -17.35
N VAL A 172 4.49 1.15 -18.65
CA VAL A 172 3.28 0.47 -19.13
C VAL A 172 3.22 -0.93 -18.52
N ALA A 173 4.27 -1.74 -18.67
CA ALA A 173 4.33 -3.10 -18.15
C ALA A 173 4.06 -3.16 -16.63
N LEU A 174 4.70 -2.28 -15.84
CA LEU A 174 4.50 -2.21 -14.40
C LEU A 174 3.06 -1.85 -14.01
N THR A 175 2.42 -0.97 -14.79
CA THR A 175 1.06 -0.50 -14.48
C THR A 175 -0.04 -1.41 -15.04
N THR A 176 0.28 -2.28 -16.00
CA THR A 176 -0.65 -3.24 -16.60
C THR A 176 -0.52 -4.66 -16.06
N ALA A 177 0.51 -4.96 -15.26
CA ALA A 177 0.70 -6.28 -14.67
C ALA A 177 -0.50 -6.68 -13.78
N ASN A 178 -1.08 -7.85 -14.06
CA ASN A 178 -2.27 -8.35 -13.37
C ASN A 178 -2.08 -9.74 -12.72
N ASP A 179 -0.90 -10.34 -12.80
CA ASP A 179 -0.64 -11.72 -12.31
C ASP A 179 -0.92 -11.88 -10.81
N GLN A 180 -0.84 -10.79 -10.05
CA GLN A 180 -1.12 -10.74 -8.62
C GLN A 180 -2.62 -10.65 -8.27
N MET A 181 -3.51 -10.50 -9.26
CA MET A 181 -4.95 -10.35 -9.03
C MET A 181 -5.63 -11.71 -9.14
N LYS A 182 -6.13 -12.24 -8.01
CA LYS A 182 -6.79 -13.55 -7.99
C LYS A 182 -8.30 -13.42 -8.16
N ARG A 183 -8.95 -12.77 -7.19
CA ARG A 183 -10.41 -12.60 -7.13
C ARG A 183 -10.82 -11.16 -7.35
N VAL A 184 -10.08 -10.23 -6.75
CA VAL A 184 -10.37 -8.80 -6.82
C VAL A 184 -9.55 -8.15 -7.92
N THR A 185 -10.24 -7.65 -8.94
CA THR A 185 -9.65 -7.00 -10.12
C THR A 185 -10.12 -5.56 -10.26
N TRP A 186 -9.41 -4.75 -11.04
CA TRP A 186 -9.79 -3.35 -11.28
C TRP A 186 -10.93 -3.24 -12.28
N ALA A 187 -12.00 -2.50 -11.95
CA ALA A 187 -13.09 -2.24 -12.88
C ALA A 187 -12.56 -1.58 -14.19
N PRO A 188 -13.22 -1.84 -15.33
CA PRO A 188 -12.88 -1.17 -16.57
C PRO A 188 -13.01 0.35 -16.41
N GLY A 189 -12.11 1.11 -17.05
CA GLY A 189 -12.09 2.58 -16.97
C GLY A 189 -11.30 3.19 -15.80
N ILE A 190 -10.84 2.39 -14.83
CA ILE A 190 -9.98 2.92 -13.74
C ILE A 190 -8.60 3.31 -14.28
N PRO A 191 -8.14 4.57 -14.10
CA PRO A 191 -6.83 5.02 -14.57
C PRO A 191 -5.66 4.23 -13.97
N LEU A 192 -4.65 3.92 -14.78
CA LEU A 192 -3.44 3.17 -14.38
C LEU A 192 -2.75 3.76 -13.13
N ARG A 193 -2.69 5.10 -13.03
CA ARG A 193 -2.12 5.77 -11.85
C ARG A 193 -2.86 5.41 -10.55
N MET A 194 -4.19 5.30 -10.61
CA MET A 194 -5.00 5.00 -9.43
C MET A 194 -4.84 3.54 -9.04
N ARG A 195 -4.73 2.64 -10.03
CA ARG A 195 -4.43 1.23 -9.80
C ARG A 195 -3.12 1.08 -9.06
N TRP A 196 -2.06 1.74 -9.56
CA TRP A 196 -0.76 1.70 -8.89
C TRP A 196 -0.85 2.28 -7.47
N ILE A 197 -1.45 3.45 -7.25
CA ILE A 197 -1.55 4.05 -5.91
C ILE A 197 -2.28 3.14 -4.91
N ARG A 198 -3.32 2.43 -5.36
CA ARG A 198 -4.24 1.64 -4.51
C ARG A 198 -3.99 0.13 -4.59
N GLU A 199 -2.86 -0.29 -5.14
CA GLU A 199 -2.59 -1.72 -5.34
C GLU A 199 -2.50 -2.50 -4.02
N GLU A 200 -1.96 -1.93 -2.95
CA GLU A 200 -1.91 -2.59 -1.64
C GLU A 200 -3.30 -2.73 -1.02
N GLU A 201 -4.17 -1.73 -1.23
CA GLU A 201 -5.57 -1.79 -0.81
C GLU A 201 -6.30 -2.91 -1.55
N ARG A 202 -6.14 -2.99 -2.88
CA ARG A 202 -6.69 -4.09 -3.69
C ARG A 202 -6.15 -5.44 -3.25
N ALA A 203 -4.84 -5.58 -3.07
CA ALA A 203 -4.21 -6.83 -2.64
C ALA A 203 -4.70 -7.28 -1.25
N ALA A 204 -4.95 -6.34 -0.34
CA ALA A 204 -5.52 -6.65 0.97
C ALA A 204 -6.98 -7.13 0.86
N LEU A 205 -7.80 -6.50 0.02
CA LEU A 205 -9.18 -6.93 -0.26
C LEU A 205 -9.21 -8.30 -0.95
N ASP A 206 -8.29 -8.54 -1.88
CA ASP A 206 -8.11 -9.84 -2.54
C ASP A 206 -7.77 -10.94 -1.54
N LYS A 207 -6.91 -10.63 -0.56
CA LYS A 207 -6.57 -11.55 0.53
C LYS A 207 -7.81 -11.88 1.39
N ILE A 208 -8.62 -10.88 1.74
CA ILE A 208 -9.89 -11.10 2.46
C ILE A 208 -10.83 -11.99 1.63
N ALA A 209 -11.04 -11.65 0.36
CA ALA A 209 -11.91 -12.40 -0.54
C ALA A 209 -11.47 -13.87 -0.70
N CYS A 210 -10.16 -14.11 -0.82
CA CYS A 210 -9.59 -15.46 -0.89
C CYS A 210 -9.74 -16.25 0.42
N ALA A 211 -9.76 -15.58 1.57
CA ALA A 211 -9.87 -16.24 2.87
C ALA A 211 -11.32 -16.49 3.30
N TRP A 212 -12.25 -15.61 2.89
CA TRP A 212 -13.64 -15.65 3.31
C TRP A 212 -14.53 -16.50 2.39
N GLY A 213 -14.28 -16.46 1.08
CA GLY A 213 -15.00 -17.27 0.12
C GLY A 213 -14.43 -18.68 -0.05
N PHE A 214 -14.95 -19.42 -1.02
CA PHE A 214 -14.51 -20.79 -1.31
C PHE A 214 -13.06 -20.82 -1.78
N ARG A 215 -12.34 -21.85 -1.30
CA ARG A 215 -10.94 -22.10 -1.70
C ARG A 215 -10.87 -22.78 -3.06
N GLU A 216 -11.90 -23.55 -3.40
CA GLU A 216 -12.03 -24.27 -4.65
C GLU A 216 -12.38 -23.31 -5.78
N LYS A 217 -11.52 -23.20 -6.79
CA LYS A 217 -11.71 -22.29 -7.93
C LYS A 217 -13.06 -22.47 -8.65
N TRP A 218 -13.49 -23.72 -8.83
CA TRP A 218 -14.73 -24.06 -9.53
C TRP A 218 -16.01 -23.69 -8.77
N ARG A 219 -15.90 -23.33 -7.48
CA ARG A 219 -17.02 -22.85 -6.65
C ARG A 219 -17.01 -21.35 -6.44
N GLN A 220 -15.97 -20.66 -6.89
CA GLN A 220 -15.89 -19.21 -6.77
C GLN A 220 -17.04 -18.61 -7.58
N GLY A 221 -17.72 -17.60 -7.02
CA GLY A 221 -18.88 -16.97 -7.64
C GLY A 221 -20.24 -17.52 -7.17
N GLU A 222 -20.26 -18.72 -6.59
CA GLU A 222 -21.45 -19.30 -5.94
C GLU A 222 -21.60 -18.86 -4.48
N GLU A 223 -20.72 -17.98 -3.98
CA GLU A 223 -20.82 -17.48 -2.60
C GLU A 223 -22.01 -16.55 -2.41
N GLU A 224 -22.82 -16.90 -1.42
CA GLU A 224 -23.97 -16.13 -0.96
C GLU A 224 -23.85 -15.85 0.54
N GLY A 225 -24.35 -14.69 0.98
CA GLY A 225 -24.42 -14.34 2.39
C GLY A 225 -24.29 -12.84 2.60
N ALA A 226 -24.94 -12.33 3.66
CA ALA A 226 -24.97 -10.90 3.96
C ALA A 226 -23.57 -10.27 4.05
N ASP A 227 -22.63 -10.95 4.70
CA ASP A 227 -21.24 -10.48 4.82
C ASP A 227 -20.51 -10.48 3.47
N TRP A 228 -20.77 -11.47 2.62
CA TRP A 228 -20.16 -11.58 1.31
C TRP A 228 -20.71 -10.52 0.34
N ASP A 229 -22.02 -10.29 0.37
CA ASP A 229 -22.65 -9.23 -0.42
C ASP A 229 -22.20 -7.84 0.04
N ALA A 230 -22.06 -7.62 1.36
CA ALA A 230 -21.50 -6.39 1.89
C ALA A 230 -20.04 -6.18 1.43
N LEU A 231 -19.23 -7.23 1.41
CA LEU A 231 -17.85 -7.17 0.88
C LEU A 231 -17.86 -6.83 -0.61
N ARG A 232 -18.73 -7.47 -1.40
CA ARG A 232 -18.88 -7.24 -2.84
C ARG A 232 -19.29 -5.79 -3.14
N GLU A 233 -20.28 -5.28 -2.42
CA GLU A 233 -20.73 -3.88 -2.53
C GLU A 233 -19.61 -2.90 -2.15
N TYR A 234 -18.90 -3.17 -1.05
CA TYR A 234 -17.77 -2.37 -0.60
C TYR A 234 -16.63 -2.29 -1.63
N ILE A 235 -16.27 -3.44 -2.22
CA ILE A 235 -15.26 -3.53 -3.29
C ILE A 235 -15.76 -2.78 -4.54
N GLY A 236 -17.05 -2.92 -4.88
CA GLY A 236 -17.70 -2.22 -5.98
C GLY A 236 -17.62 -0.69 -5.86
N HIS A 237 -17.95 -0.15 -4.67
CA HIS A 237 -17.83 1.30 -4.40
C HIS A 237 -16.41 1.85 -4.57
N LYS A 238 -15.41 0.98 -4.47
CA LYS A 238 -14.00 1.33 -4.64
C LYS A 238 -13.50 1.22 -6.08
N GLY A 239 -14.37 0.92 -7.05
CA GLY A 239 -13.99 0.75 -8.46
C GLY A 239 -13.22 -0.54 -8.71
N MET A 240 -13.47 -1.56 -7.88
CA MET A 240 -12.92 -2.90 -8.03
C MET A 240 -14.09 -3.86 -8.29
N VAL A 241 -13.78 -5.01 -8.89
CA VAL A 241 -14.75 -6.06 -9.19
C VAL A 241 -14.27 -7.33 -8.48
N LEU A 242 -15.14 -7.85 -7.62
CA LEU A 242 -14.98 -9.16 -7.01
C LEU A 242 -15.48 -10.22 -7.98
N ASP A 243 -14.65 -11.22 -8.26
CA ASP A 243 -14.94 -12.36 -9.13
C ASP A 243 -15.49 -11.95 -10.50
N ARG A 244 -14.57 -11.45 -11.35
CA ARG A 244 -14.92 -11.11 -12.73
C ARG A 244 -15.23 -12.39 -13.51
N THR A 245 -16.45 -12.50 -14.01
CA THR A 245 -16.95 -13.64 -14.80
C THR A 245 -16.02 -14.06 -15.93
N GLU A 246 -15.47 -13.10 -16.68
CA GLU A 246 -14.53 -13.33 -17.80
C GLU A 246 -13.21 -13.99 -17.38
N LEU A 247 -12.88 -13.99 -16.09
CA LEU A 247 -11.64 -14.55 -15.54
C LEU A 247 -11.91 -15.80 -14.69
N MET A 248 -13.17 -16.27 -14.64
CA MET A 248 -13.55 -17.45 -13.88
C MET A 248 -13.37 -18.71 -14.72
N GLU A 249 -12.87 -19.76 -14.07
CA GLU A 249 -12.61 -21.05 -14.72
C GLU A 249 -13.93 -21.71 -15.13
N GLY A 250 -14.12 -21.97 -16.44
CA GLY A 250 -15.32 -22.62 -16.98
C GLY A 250 -16.41 -21.67 -17.52
N MET A 251 -16.12 -20.37 -17.64
CA MET A 251 -17.03 -19.37 -18.23
C MET A 251 -16.65 -18.94 -19.67
N ASP A 252 -15.81 -19.72 -20.36
CA ASP A 252 -15.47 -19.59 -21.78
C ASP A 252 -16.19 -20.63 -22.66
#